data_AF-A0A9R1M085-F1
#
_entry.id   AF-A0A9R1M085-F1
#
_cell.length_a   1.000
_cell.length_b   1.000
_cell.length_c   1.000
_cell.angle_alpha   90.00
_cell.angle_beta   90.00
_cell.angle_gamma   90.00
#
_symmetry.space_group_name_H-M   'P 1'
#
loop_
_entity.id
_entity.type
_entity.pdbx_description
1 polymer ?
#
loop_
_entity_poly.entity_id
_entity_poly.type
_entity_poly.pdbx_seq_one_letter_code
_entity_poly.pdbx_strand_id
1 'polypeptide(L)'
;MSLKATNENLPPTVIRQLAKELKNLDDSPPEGIKVIVNDDDFATIFADIEGPAGTPYENGIFRMKLILSRDFPQSPPKGFFTTKIFHPNIATSGEICVNTLKKDWNPSLGLRHVLLVVRCLLIEPFPESALNEQAGKLLLENYEEYARHARLYTSIHALRPKNKSKSGAISESMTALNKGQPHTVLAPISTSTGTKAFGPNSQDRNAAPSAVSGGAPAAPRKDGPLAVKVPVDKKKMDARKKSLKRL
;
A
#
# COMPACT_ATOMS: atom_id res chain seq x y z
N MET A 1 -4.61 3.60 -25.08
CA MET A 1 -4.33 5.01 -25.45
C MET A 1 -3.84 5.74 -24.20
N SER A 2 -2.64 6.32 -24.25
CA SER A 2 -2.07 7.08 -23.13
C SER A 2 -2.75 8.45 -23.06
N LEU A 3 -3.47 8.74 -21.98
CA LEU A 3 -4.02 10.07 -21.71
C LEU A 3 -2.86 11.00 -21.35
N LYS A 4 -2.16 11.53 -22.36
CA LYS A 4 -1.31 12.71 -22.18
C LYS A 4 -2.21 13.94 -22.30
N ALA A 5 -2.61 14.51 -21.18
CA ALA A 5 -3.23 15.82 -21.17
C ALA A 5 -2.13 16.85 -21.42
N THR A 6 -2.24 17.62 -22.50
CA THR A 6 -1.37 18.78 -22.79
C THR A 6 -2.04 20.05 -22.28
N ASN A 7 -1.25 21.10 -22.02
CA ASN A 7 -1.75 22.41 -21.56
C ASN A 7 -2.82 23.02 -22.48
N GLU A 8 -2.84 22.65 -23.76
CA GLU A 8 -3.83 23.08 -24.75
C GLU A 8 -5.28 22.75 -24.36
N ASN A 9 -5.44 21.86 -23.38
CA ASN A 9 -6.74 21.42 -22.88
C ASN A 9 -7.33 22.31 -21.78
N LEU A 10 -6.60 23.30 -21.24
CA LEU A 10 -7.06 24.13 -20.14
C LEU A 10 -7.32 25.59 -20.58
N PRO A 11 -8.44 26.22 -20.17
CA PRO A 11 -8.68 27.63 -20.45
C PRO A 11 -7.57 28.54 -19.87
N PRO A 12 -7.18 29.64 -20.54
CA PRO A 12 -6.12 30.53 -20.05
C PRO A 12 -6.39 31.12 -18.66
N THR A 13 -7.68 31.34 -18.32
CA THR A 13 -8.10 31.78 -16.99
C THR A 13 -7.80 30.75 -15.92
N VAL A 14 -8.02 29.46 -16.22
CA VAL A 14 -7.72 28.33 -15.35
C VAL A 14 -6.21 28.18 -15.16
N ILE A 15 -5.42 28.31 -16.21
CA ILE A 15 -3.94 28.27 -16.12
C ILE A 15 -3.40 29.34 -15.18
N ARG A 16 -3.88 30.60 -15.31
CA ARG A 16 -3.47 31.69 -14.39
C ARG A 16 -3.85 31.40 -12.94
N GLN A 17 -5.03 30.83 -12.72
CA GLN A 17 -5.48 30.44 -11.38
C GLN A 17 -4.61 29.31 -10.81
N LEU A 18 -4.29 28.30 -11.62
CA LEU A 18 -3.40 27.19 -11.24
C LEU A 18 -2.00 27.66 -10.88
N ALA A 19 -1.41 28.56 -11.67
CA ALA A 19 -0.10 29.13 -11.36
C ALA A 19 -0.10 29.83 -9.98
N LYS A 20 -1.17 30.58 -9.67
CA LYS A 20 -1.33 31.21 -8.35
C LYS A 20 -1.50 30.18 -7.24
N GLU A 21 -2.28 29.12 -7.46
CA GLU A 21 -2.50 28.04 -6.49
C GLU A 21 -1.22 27.25 -6.22
N LEU A 22 -0.48 26.87 -7.26
CA LEU A 22 0.79 26.14 -7.15
C LEU A 22 1.83 26.96 -6.40
N LYS A 23 1.96 28.26 -6.73
CA LYS A 23 2.81 29.17 -5.97
C LYS A 23 2.41 29.23 -4.48
N ASN A 24 1.11 29.31 -4.19
CA ASN A 24 0.64 29.31 -2.80
C ASN A 24 0.89 27.99 -2.07
N LEU A 25 0.80 26.86 -2.77
CA LEU A 25 1.11 25.54 -2.22
C LEU A 25 2.60 25.32 -2.00
N ASP A 26 3.46 25.95 -2.79
CA ASP A 26 4.92 25.93 -2.61
C ASP A 26 5.36 26.88 -1.48
N ASP A 27 4.83 28.12 -1.47
CA ASP A 27 5.12 29.13 -0.43
C ASP A 27 4.57 28.73 0.95
N SER A 28 3.40 28.08 1.00
CA SER A 28 2.71 27.68 2.23
C SER A 28 2.11 26.28 2.12
N PRO A 29 2.96 25.23 2.14
CA PRO A 29 2.52 23.86 1.99
C PRO A 29 1.61 23.43 3.15
N PRO A 30 0.52 22.68 2.90
CA PRO A 30 -0.19 21.99 3.96
C PRO A 30 0.73 20.98 4.67
N GLU A 31 0.41 20.66 5.92
CA GLU A 31 1.17 19.68 6.70
C GLU A 31 1.28 18.33 5.96
N GLY A 32 2.52 17.87 5.78
CA GLY A 32 2.82 16.60 5.13
C GLY A 32 2.47 16.56 3.64
N ILE A 33 2.37 17.71 2.97
CA ILE A 33 2.08 17.79 1.53
C ILE A 33 3.09 18.72 0.86
N LYS A 34 3.77 18.21 -0.17
CA LYS A 34 4.68 19.01 -0.99
C LYS A 34 4.31 18.89 -2.46
N VAL A 35 3.97 19.99 -3.11
CA VAL A 35 3.79 20.02 -4.56
C VAL A 35 5.14 20.08 -5.27
N ILE A 36 5.22 19.51 -6.47
CA ILE A 36 6.34 19.72 -7.39
C ILE A 36 5.83 20.66 -8.47
N VAL A 37 6.30 21.90 -8.42
CA VAL A 37 5.95 22.93 -9.38
C VAL A 37 6.65 22.64 -10.71
N ASN A 38 5.86 22.64 -11.78
CA ASN A 38 6.34 22.55 -13.15
C ASN A 38 5.63 23.66 -13.96
N ASP A 39 6.38 24.64 -14.43
CA ASP A 39 5.84 25.77 -15.18
C ASP A 39 5.53 25.41 -16.65
N ASP A 40 6.02 24.25 -17.11
CA ASP A 40 5.83 23.78 -18.50
C ASP A 40 4.57 22.94 -18.68
N ASP A 41 4.02 22.33 -17.63
CA ASP A 41 2.83 21.46 -17.69
C ASP A 41 1.90 21.67 -16.48
N PHE A 42 0.78 22.34 -16.73
CA PHE A 42 -0.30 22.57 -15.75
C PHE A 42 -1.39 21.49 -15.83
N ALA A 43 -1.38 20.63 -16.85
CA ALA A 43 -2.34 19.55 -16.99
C ALA A 43 -2.01 18.35 -16.08
N THR A 44 -0.74 18.20 -15.69
CA THR A 44 -0.30 17.17 -14.74
C THR A 44 0.43 17.79 -13.55
N ILE A 45 -0.16 17.70 -12.36
CA ILE A 45 0.44 18.21 -11.12
C ILE A 45 0.97 17.05 -10.30
N PHE A 46 2.24 17.10 -9.87
CA PHE A 46 2.82 16.11 -8.98
C PHE A 46 2.87 16.59 -7.54
N ALA A 47 2.67 15.69 -6.59
CA ALA A 47 2.78 15.97 -5.17
C ALA A 47 3.35 14.78 -4.39
N ASP A 48 4.12 15.05 -3.35
CA ASP A 48 4.50 14.10 -2.31
C ASP A 48 3.56 14.26 -1.12
N ILE A 49 2.97 13.15 -0.68
CA ILE A 49 2.12 13.06 0.51
C ILE A 49 2.86 12.26 1.58
N GLU A 50 3.12 12.88 2.72
CA GLU A 50 3.62 12.19 3.90
C GLU A 50 2.50 11.38 4.55
N GLY A 51 2.79 10.11 4.80
CA GLY A 51 1.88 9.21 5.49
C GLY A 51 1.57 9.73 6.90
N PRO A 52 0.28 9.94 7.25
CA PRO A 52 -0.08 10.52 8.54
C PRO A 52 0.34 9.64 9.72
N ALA A 53 0.71 10.28 10.84
CA ALA A 53 1.06 9.59 12.07
C ALA A 53 -0.09 8.74 12.62
N GLY A 54 0.24 7.59 13.22
CA GLY A 54 -0.75 6.64 13.75
C GLY A 54 -1.47 5.83 12.68
N THR A 55 -1.06 5.92 11.41
CA THR A 55 -1.58 5.12 10.31
C THR A 55 -0.55 4.09 9.85
N PRO A 56 -0.97 3.02 9.13
CA PRO A 56 -0.01 2.08 8.52
C PRO A 56 0.95 2.71 7.49
N TYR A 57 0.71 3.97 7.11
CA TYR A 57 1.46 4.73 6.11
C TYR A 57 2.53 5.64 6.72
N GLU A 58 2.56 5.78 8.04
CA GLU A 58 3.47 6.67 8.77
C GLU A 58 4.93 6.50 8.32
N ASN A 59 5.65 7.63 8.24
CA ASN A 59 7.03 7.75 7.75
C ASN A 59 7.22 7.45 6.25
N GLY A 60 6.17 7.05 5.53
CA GLY A 60 6.17 6.94 4.08
C GLY A 60 6.00 8.28 3.39
N ILE A 61 6.63 8.43 2.23
CA ILE A 61 6.44 9.52 1.27
C ILE A 61 5.83 8.91 0.00
N PHE A 62 4.61 9.31 -0.31
CA PHE A 62 3.85 8.78 -1.42
C PHE A 62 3.75 9.82 -2.54
N ARG A 63 4.50 9.61 -3.62
CA ARG A 63 4.41 10.43 -4.82
C ARG A 63 3.10 10.13 -5.54
N MET A 64 2.33 11.16 -5.82
CA MET A 64 1.12 11.09 -6.61
C MET A 64 1.15 12.12 -7.75
N LYS A 65 0.21 11.97 -8.68
CA LYS A 65 -0.11 12.95 -9.71
C LYS A 65 -1.60 13.21 -9.78
N LEU A 66 -1.96 14.44 -10.11
CA LEU A 66 -3.29 14.89 -10.48
C LEU A 66 -3.29 15.19 -11.97
N ILE A 67 -4.27 14.64 -12.70
CA ILE A 67 -4.48 14.91 -14.12
C ILE A 67 -5.73 15.77 -14.24
N LEU A 68 -5.55 17.00 -14.74
CA LEU A 68 -6.62 17.97 -14.94
C LEU A 68 -7.20 17.74 -16.35
N SER A 69 -8.51 17.49 -16.41
CA SER A 69 -9.22 17.35 -17.70
C SER A 69 -9.62 18.72 -18.25
N ARG A 70 -10.14 18.74 -19.49
CA ARG A 70 -10.74 19.93 -20.11
C ARG A 70 -11.90 20.53 -19.29
N ASP A 71 -12.55 19.71 -18.47
CA ASP A 71 -13.68 20.11 -17.63
C ASP A 71 -13.23 20.70 -16.29
N PHE A 72 -11.94 20.74 -15.97
CA PHE A 72 -11.48 21.36 -14.73
C PHE A 72 -11.67 22.89 -14.79
N PRO A 73 -12.21 23.55 -13.74
CA PRO A 73 -12.53 23.03 -12.40
C PRO A 73 -13.98 22.55 -12.20
N GLN A 74 -14.82 22.48 -13.24
CA GLN A 74 -16.19 21.96 -13.11
C GLN A 74 -16.21 20.51 -12.62
N SER A 75 -15.25 19.71 -13.07
CA SER A 75 -14.95 18.39 -12.50
C SER A 75 -13.64 18.41 -11.71
N PRO A 76 -13.52 17.61 -10.63
CA PRO A 76 -12.26 17.46 -9.92
C PRO A 76 -11.20 16.80 -10.82
N PRO A 77 -9.91 16.99 -10.53
CA PRO A 77 -8.85 16.27 -11.23
C PRO A 77 -8.92 14.77 -10.94
N LYS A 78 -8.35 13.95 -11.83
CA LYS A 78 -8.14 12.52 -11.57
C LYS A 78 -6.85 12.32 -10.79
N GLY A 79 -6.89 11.58 -9.69
CA GLY A 79 -5.72 11.32 -8.86
C GLY A 79 -5.13 9.93 -9.07
N PHE A 80 -3.79 9.85 -9.08
CA PHE A 80 -3.05 8.60 -9.17
C PHE A 80 -1.85 8.61 -8.23
N PHE A 81 -1.70 7.59 -7.39
CA PHE A 81 -0.44 7.31 -6.72
C PHE A 81 0.54 6.69 -7.72
N THR A 82 1.74 7.25 -7.79
CA THR A 82 2.87 6.67 -8.54
C THR A 82 3.71 5.77 -7.64
N THR A 83 3.80 6.10 -6.35
CA THR A 83 4.28 5.18 -5.31
C THR A 83 3.24 4.08 -5.09
N LYS A 84 3.66 2.81 -5.18
CA LYS A 84 2.76 1.68 -4.88
C LYS A 84 2.28 1.75 -3.43
N ILE A 85 0.99 1.49 -3.22
CA ILE A 85 0.33 1.56 -1.92
C ILE A 85 -0.73 0.48 -1.80
N PHE A 86 -0.85 -0.12 -0.62
CA PHE A 86 -1.92 -1.06 -0.31
C PHE A 86 -3.02 -0.34 0.47
N HIS A 87 -4.09 0.06 -0.23
CA HIS A 87 -5.14 0.91 0.31
C HIS A 87 -6.50 0.57 -0.35
N PRO A 88 -7.64 0.55 0.39
CA PRO A 88 -8.95 0.18 -0.15
C PRO A 88 -9.37 1.01 -1.37
N ASN A 89 -9.28 2.34 -1.29
CA ASN A 89 -9.74 3.25 -2.35
C ASN A 89 -8.72 3.55 -3.46
N ILE A 90 -7.62 2.80 -3.53
CA ILE A 90 -6.57 3.01 -4.53
C ILE A 90 -6.38 1.71 -5.30
N ALA A 91 -6.57 1.77 -6.61
CA ALA A 91 -6.38 0.63 -7.49
C ALA A 91 -4.90 0.22 -7.55
N THR A 92 -4.63 -1.00 -8.03
CA THR A 92 -3.25 -1.47 -8.28
C THR A 92 -2.51 -0.64 -9.32
N SER A 93 -3.23 0.03 -10.23
CA SER A 93 -2.71 1.02 -11.18
C SER A 93 -2.33 2.36 -10.53
N GLY A 94 -2.66 2.55 -9.25
CA GLY A 94 -2.49 3.79 -8.51
C GLY A 94 -3.71 4.73 -8.57
N GLU A 95 -4.71 4.45 -9.41
CA GLU A 95 -5.90 5.31 -9.53
C GLU A 95 -6.66 5.43 -8.21
N ILE A 96 -6.97 6.67 -7.83
CA ILE A 96 -7.78 6.99 -6.65
C ILE A 96 -9.25 6.94 -7.04
N CYS A 97 -10.07 6.31 -6.19
CA CYS A 97 -11.51 6.22 -6.41
C CYS A 97 -12.15 7.58 -6.72
N VAL A 98 -12.83 7.66 -7.86
CA VAL A 98 -13.47 8.89 -8.36
C VAL A 98 -14.49 9.44 -7.36
N ASN A 99 -15.20 8.56 -6.64
CA ASN A 99 -16.16 8.96 -5.62
C ASN A 99 -15.52 9.72 -4.46
N THR A 100 -14.25 9.43 -4.14
CA THR A 100 -13.51 10.16 -3.10
C THR A 100 -13.28 11.62 -3.47
N LEU A 101 -12.94 11.89 -4.74
CA LEU A 101 -12.60 13.25 -5.19
C LEU A 101 -13.83 14.03 -5.67
N LYS A 102 -14.90 13.33 -6.09
CA LYS A 102 -16.17 13.96 -6.50
C LYS A 102 -17.06 14.34 -5.34
N LYS A 103 -16.98 13.63 -4.22
CA LYS A 103 -17.83 13.90 -3.07
C LYS A 103 -17.58 15.33 -2.57
N ASP A 104 -18.64 16.12 -2.53
CA ASP A 104 -18.64 17.52 -2.08
C ASP A 104 -17.73 18.47 -2.91
N TRP A 105 -17.28 18.03 -4.10
CA TRP A 105 -16.53 18.87 -5.02
C TRP A 105 -17.39 20.03 -5.52
N ASN A 106 -16.82 21.22 -5.53
CA ASN A 106 -17.34 22.34 -6.30
C ASN A 106 -16.18 23.13 -6.92
N PRO A 107 -16.42 23.91 -7.99
CA PRO A 107 -15.34 24.54 -8.77
C PRO A 107 -14.56 25.63 -8.02
N SER A 108 -15.04 26.08 -6.84
CA SER A 108 -14.28 27.00 -6.00
C SER A 108 -13.25 26.30 -5.12
N LEU A 109 -13.30 24.96 -5.03
CA LEU A 109 -12.29 24.16 -4.37
C LEU A 109 -11.07 24.03 -5.30
N GLY A 110 -9.89 24.31 -4.75
CA GLY A 110 -8.62 24.25 -5.48
C GLY A 110 -7.82 22.97 -5.23
N LEU A 111 -6.61 22.93 -5.77
CA LEU A 111 -5.67 21.81 -5.61
C LEU A 111 -5.38 21.50 -4.14
N ARG A 112 -5.29 22.52 -3.28
CA ARG A 112 -5.09 22.38 -1.84
C ARG A 112 -6.15 21.46 -1.21
N HIS A 113 -7.41 21.65 -1.57
CA HIS A 113 -8.51 20.86 -1.04
C HIS A 113 -8.37 19.40 -1.47
N VAL A 114 -8.11 19.15 -2.76
CA VAL A 114 -7.92 17.79 -3.29
C VAL A 114 -6.79 17.05 -2.57
N LEU A 115 -5.64 17.69 -2.40
CA LEU A 115 -4.48 17.09 -1.74
C LEU A 115 -4.76 16.78 -0.25
N LEU A 116 -5.49 17.66 0.44
CA LEU A 116 -5.95 17.41 1.81
C LEU A 116 -6.93 16.23 1.90
N VAL A 117 -7.89 16.14 0.98
CA VAL A 117 -8.83 15.00 0.90
C VAL A 117 -8.06 13.69 0.70
N VAL A 118 -7.05 13.68 -0.18
CA VAL A 118 -6.21 12.50 -0.40
C VAL A 118 -5.40 12.13 0.85
N ARG A 119 -4.82 13.10 1.58
CA ARG A 119 -4.12 12.81 2.84
C ARG A 119 -5.09 12.29 3.91
N CYS A 120 -6.28 12.86 4.04
CA CYS A 120 -7.32 12.38 4.95
C CYS A 120 -7.80 10.96 4.61
N LEU A 121 -7.82 10.61 3.33
CA LEU A 121 -8.15 9.25 2.88
C LEU A 121 -7.20 8.20 3.45
N LEU A 122 -5.91 8.54 3.61
CA LEU A 122 -4.92 7.65 4.22
C LEU A 122 -5.17 7.43 5.73
N ILE A 123 -5.91 8.32 6.39
CA ILE A 123 -6.30 8.18 7.79
C ILE A 123 -7.54 7.30 7.89
N GLU A 124 -8.57 7.62 7.10
CA GLU A 124 -9.87 6.97 7.15
C GLU A 124 -10.31 6.54 5.74
N PRO A 125 -10.01 5.29 5.34
CA PRO A 125 -10.48 4.75 4.07
C PRO A 125 -12.00 4.59 4.03
N PHE A 126 -12.58 4.61 2.83
CA PHE A 126 -14.00 4.37 2.59
C PHE A 126 -14.23 2.94 2.05
N PRO A 127 -14.57 1.95 2.89
CA PRO A 127 -14.70 0.56 2.44
C PRO A 127 -15.78 0.36 1.36
N GLU A 128 -16.86 1.16 1.38
CA GLU A 128 -17.98 1.08 0.42
C GLU A 128 -17.57 1.43 -1.03
N SER A 129 -16.42 2.08 -1.22
CA SER A 129 -15.90 2.46 -2.54
C SER A 129 -14.50 1.90 -2.78
N ALA A 130 -14.23 0.70 -2.23
CA ALA A 130 -12.96 0.01 -2.41
C ALA A 130 -12.73 -0.36 -3.88
N LEU A 131 -11.60 0.10 -4.43
CA LEU A 131 -11.06 -0.35 -5.71
C LEU A 131 -10.12 -1.55 -5.56
N ASN A 132 -9.53 -1.68 -4.38
CA ASN A 132 -8.76 -2.85 -3.97
C ASN A 132 -9.62 -3.67 -3.00
N GLU A 133 -10.33 -4.66 -3.55
CA GLU A 133 -11.26 -5.51 -2.80
C GLU A 133 -10.58 -6.24 -1.64
N GLN A 134 -9.35 -6.71 -1.83
CA GLN A 134 -8.59 -7.38 -0.78
C GLN A 134 -8.29 -6.42 0.39
N ALA A 135 -7.82 -5.21 0.10
CA ALA A 135 -7.56 -4.21 1.12
C ALA A 135 -8.86 -3.78 1.83
N GLY A 136 -9.96 -3.60 1.09
CA GLY A 136 -11.27 -3.29 1.65
C GLY A 136 -11.81 -4.39 2.57
N LYS A 137 -11.72 -5.65 2.15
CA LYS A 137 -12.12 -6.80 2.95
C LYS A 137 -11.32 -6.91 4.24
N LEU A 138 -9.98 -6.82 4.14
CA LEU A 138 -9.12 -6.87 5.33
C LEU A 138 -9.38 -5.68 6.27
N LEU A 139 -9.62 -4.48 5.75
CA LEU A 139 -9.95 -3.33 6.59
C LEU A 139 -11.16 -3.60 7.51
N LEU A 140 -12.20 -4.26 6.97
CA LEU A 140 -13.44 -4.55 7.68
C LEU A 140 -13.35 -5.79 8.58
N GLU A 141 -12.69 -6.84 8.12
CA GLU A 141 -12.69 -8.16 8.78
C GLU A 141 -11.47 -8.39 9.68
N ASN A 142 -10.31 -7.84 9.33
CA ASN A 142 -9.05 -8.03 10.07
C ASN A 142 -8.11 -6.84 9.89
N TYR A 143 -8.38 -5.78 10.66
CA TYR A 143 -7.63 -4.54 10.57
C TYR A 143 -6.12 -4.72 10.80
N GLU A 144 -5.71 -5.62 11.70
CA GLU A 144 -4.28 -5.84 11.99
C GLU A 144 -3.55 -6.42 10.78
N GLU A 145 -4.19 -7.32 10.04
CA GLU A 145 -3.63 -7.89 8.81
C GLU A 145 -3.61 -6.87 7.66
N TYR A 146 -4.68 -6.07 7.51
CA TYR A 146 -4.67 -4.91 6.60
C TYR A 146 -3.48 -3.98 6.92
N ALA A 147 -3.32 -3.62 8.20
CA ALA A 147 -2.28 -2.72 8.63
C ALA A 147 -0.88 -3.32 8.45
N ARG A 148 -0.73 -4.64 8.63
CA ARG A 148 0.51 -5.37 8.36
C ARG A 148 0.90 -5.27 6.88
N HIS A 149 -0.04 -5.51 5.97
CA HIS A 149 0.18 -5.36 4.52
C HIS A 149 0.50 -3.92 4.12
N ALA A 150 -0.26 -2.95 4.62
CA ALA A 150 -0.03 -1.54 4.32
C ALA A 150 1.34 -1.05 4.85
N ARG A 151 1.76 -1.46 6.04
CA ARG A 151 3.11 -1.17 6.57
C ARG A 151 4.22 -1.78 5.73
N LEU A 152 4.03 -3.02 5.25
CA LEU A 152 4.99 -3.69 4.37
C LEU A 152 5.12 -2.95 3.03
N TYR A 153 4.02 -2.54 2.42
CA TYR A 153 4.06 -1.73 1.19
C TYR A 153 4.76 -0.40 1.41
N THR A 154 4.46 0.26 2.53
CA THR A 154 5.08 1.53 2.92
C THR A 154 6.59 1.38 3.07
N SER A 155 7.06 0.34 3.75
CA SER A 155 8.50 0.12 3.98
C SER A 155 9.29 -0.19 2.70
N ILE A 156 8.66 -0.83 1.72
CA ILE A 156 9.31 -1.20 0.45
C ILE A 156 9.26 -0.03 -0.55
N HIS A 157 8.16 0.70 -0.62
CA HIS A 157 7.87 1.61 -1.74
C HIS A 157 7.92 3.09 -1.40
N ALA A 158 7.68 3.46 -0.13
CA ALA A 158 7.46 4.85 0.26
C ALA A 158 8.56 5.43 1.16
N LEU A 159 9.55 4.63 1.59
CA LEU A 159 10.64 5.18 2.39
C LEU A 159 11.57 6.06 1.55
N ARG A 160 11.97 7.21 2.12
CA ARG A 160 12.98 8.07 1.51
C ARG A 160 14.31 7.30 1.40
N PRO A 161 15.01 7.34 0.25
CA PRO A 161 16.36 6.80 0.16
C PRO A 161 17.22 7.45 1.24
N LYS A 162 17.79 6.65 2.14
CA LYS A 162 18.80 7.16 3.07
C LYS A 162 20.02 7.54 2.24
N ASN A 163 20.29 8.84 2.10
CA ASN A 163 21.57 9.31 1.56
C ASN A 163 22.66 8.69 2.43
N LYS A 164 23.49 7.82 1.85
CA LYS A 164 24.68 7.29 2.52
C LYS A 164 25.64 8.47 2.71
N SER A 165 25.54 9.20 3.82
CA SER A 165 26.68 10.00 4.28
C SER A 165 27.83 9.03 4.49
N LYS A 166 28.95 9.29 3.81
CA LYS A 166 30.18 8.50 3.92
C LYS A 166 30.65 8.53 5.37
N SER A 167 30.35 7.48 6.15
CA SER A 167 31.17 7.15 7.33
C SER A 167 32.32 6.30 6.83
N GLY A 168 33.40 6.98 6.45
CA GLY A 168 34.66 6.37 6.05
C GLY A 168 35.70 6.61 7.14
N ALA A 169 35.79 5.69 8.09
CA ALA A 169 36.96 5.51 8.95
C ALA A 169 36.97 4.05 9.44
N ILE A 170 37.47 3.15 8.61
CA ILE A 170 38.03 1.88 9.07
C ILE A 170 39.54 2.02 8.97
N SER A 171 40.14 2.19 10.14
CA SER A 171 41.58 2.16 10.37
C SER A 171 42.11 0.81 9.92
N GLU A 172 43.09 0.83 9.02
CA GLU A 172 43.91 -0.33 8.72
C GLU A 172 44.67 -0.75 9.97
N SER A 173 44.72 -2.04 10.24
CA SER A 173 45.71 -2.64 11.14
C SER A 173 46.29 -3.85 10.42
N MET A 174 47.48 -3.65 9.88
CA MET A 174 48.32 -4.70 9.34
C MET A 174 48.92 -5.51 10.50
N THR A 175 48.83 -6.83 10.43
CA THR A 175 49.82 -7.70 11.09
C THR A 175 50.09 -8.87 10.16
N ALA A 176 51.21 -8.78 9.44
CA ALA A 176 51.77 -9.86 8.63
C ALA A 176 52.81 -10.60 9.46
N LEU A 177 52.66 -11.91 9.64
CA LEU A 177 53.75 -12.84 9.95
C LEU A 177 53.26 -14.27 9.68
N ASN A 178 53.68 -14.85 8.55
CA ASN A 178 53.84 -16.30 8.45
C ASN A 178 54.88 -16.66 7.37
N LYS A 179 55.89 -17.43 7.75
CA LYS A 179 56.65 -18.34 6.87
C LYS A 179 57.55 -19.26 7.70
N GLY A 180 57.41 -20.58 7.51
CA GLY A 180 58.46 -21.57 7.76
C GLY A 180 58.05 -22.84 8.54
N GLN A 181 57.64 -23.88 7.83
CA GLN A 181 57.74 -25.31 8.22
C GLN A 181 59.22 -25.78 8.20
N PRO A 182 59.63 -27.04 8.56
CA PRO A 182 58.86 -28.26 8.88
C PRO A 182 59.42 -29.13 10.06
N HIS A 183 58.80 -30.30 10.28
CA HIS A 183 59.40 -31.61 10.65
C HIS A 183 59.03 -32.32 11.99
N THR A 184 58.21 -33.39 11.80
CA THR A 184 58.35 -34.79 12.29
C THR A 184 57.72 -35.35 13.59
N VAL A 185 57.05 -36.50 13.34
CA VAL A 185 56.85 -37.76 14.09
C VAL A 185 55.70 -38.00 15.11
N LEU A 186 55.04 -39.14 14.85
CA LEU A 186 54.36 -40.14 15.72
C LEU A 186 52.84 -40.04 15.97
N ALA A 187 52.13 -41.05 15.43
CA ALA A 187 50.84 -41.58 15.89
C ALA A 187 51.06 -42.49 17.15
N PRO A 188 50.04 -42.98 17.90
CA PRO A 188 49.02 -43.90 17.37
C PRO A 188 47.59 -43.87 18.01
N ILE A 189 46.62 -44.39 17.23
CA ILE A 189 45.53 -45.36 17.54
C ILE A 189 44.65 -45.21 18.80
N SER A 190 43.32 -45.16 18.58
CA SER A 190 42.27 -46.09 19.09
C SER A 190 40.91 -45.76 18.42
N THR A 191 40.31 -46.58 17.52
CA THR A 191 39.29 -47.65 17.74
C THR A 191 38.18 -47.27 18.76
N SER A 192 36.87 -47.42 18.54
CA SER A 192 36.10 -48.42 17.76
C SER A 192 34.58 -48.09 17.71
N THR A 193 33.92 -48.49 16.60
CA THR A 193 32.59 -49.19 16.47
C THR A 193 31.30 -48.60 17.09
N GLY A 194 30.11 -48.64 16.46
CA GLY A 194 29.67 -49.25 15.22
C GLY A 194 28.13 -49.14 15.01
N THR A 195 27.69 -49.42 13.77
CA THR A 195 26.47 -50.12 13.29
C THR A 195 25.12 -49.96 14.04
N LYS A 196 23.93 -49.85 13.42
CA LYS A 196 23.37 -50.57 12.26
C LYS A 196 21.95 -50.03 11.92
N ALA A 197 21.56 -50.19 10.66
CA ALA A 197 20.22 -49.95 10.10
C ALA A 197 19.20 -51.05 10.48
N PHE A 198 17.89 -50.81 10.26
CA PHE A 198 16.91 -51.68 9.55
C PHE A 198 15.47 -51.10 9.61
N GLY A 199 14.78 -51.00 8.46
CA GLY A 199 13.29 -50.97 8.36
C GLY A 199 12.69 -52.39 8.51
N PRO A 200 11.42 -52.74 8.12
CA PRO A 200 10.59 -52.15 7.06
C PRO A 200 9.02 -52.17 7.24
N ASN A 201 8.34 -51.46 6.32
CA ASN A 201 7.12 -51.74 5.50
C ASN A 201 5.95 -52.69 5.91
N SER A 202 4.69 -52.28 5.66
CA SER A 202 3.50 -53.03 5.12
C SER A 202 2.26 -52.09 5.06
N GLN A 203 1.60 -51.77 3.93
CA GLN A 203 0.54 -52.47 3.16
C GLN A 203 -0.56 -53.09 4.06
N ASP A 204 -1.88 -52.93 3.87
CA ASP A 204 -2.68 -53.05 2.64
C ASP A 204 -4.19 -52.76 2.92
N ARG A 205 -5.01 -52.68 1.85
CA ARG A 205 -6.46 -53.06 1.70
C ARG A 205 -7.47 -52.02 1.19
N ASN A 206 -7.85 -52.25 -0.07
CA ASN A 206 -9.12 -51.92 -0.74
C ASN A 206 -10.35 -52.62 -0.11
N ALA A 207 -11.55 -52.04 -0.28
CA ALA A 207 -12.74 -52.72 -0.85
C ALA A 207 -14.00 -51.81 -0.87
N ALA A 208 -14.60 -51.66 -2.06
CA ALA A 208 -16.01 -51.32 -2.28
C ALA A 208 -16.90 -52.57 -2.10
N PRO A 209 -18.24 -52.43 -2.01
CA PRO A 209 -19.07 -52.76 -3.19
C PRO A 209 -20.38 -51.96 -3.40
N SER A 210 -20.69 -51.76 -4.69
CA SER A 210 -21.95 -51.93 -5.47
C SER A 210 -23.38 -51.62 -4.94
N ALA A 211 -24.09 -50.81 -5.77
CA ALA A 211 -25.52 -50.62 -6.12
C ALA A 211 -26.61 -51.60 -5.59
N VAL A 212 -27.87 -51.22 -5.30
CA VAL A 212 -29.05 -50.94 -6.19
C VAL A 212 -30.26 -50.69 -5.22
N SER A 213 -31.13 -49.65 -5.24
CA SER A 213 -32.34 -49.42 -6.07
C SER A 213 -33.26 -48.35 -5.41
N GLY A 214 -33.96 -47.57 -6.25
CA GLY A 214 -35.42 -47.34 -6.14
C GLY A 214 -35.95 -46.20 -5.24
N GLY A 215 -36.71 -45.27 -5.85
CA GLY A 215 -37.85 -44.59 -5.20
C GLY A 215 -37.80 -43.06 -5.12
N ALA A 216 -38.54 -42.37 -6.00
CA ALA A 216 -39.04 -41.00 -5.80
C ALA A 216 -40.13 -40.98 -4.67
N PRO A 217 -40.67 -39.84 -4.17
CA PRO A 217 -40.62 -38.46 -4.67
C PRO A 217 -40.46 -37.35 -3.58
N ALA A 218 -40.66 -36.09 -3.98
CA ALA A 218 -41.06 -34.91 -3.19
C ALA A 218 -39.97 -33.85 -2.83
N ALA A 219 -40.37 -32.59 -3.04
CA ALA A 219 -39.58 -31.36 -2.98
C ALA A 219 -39.15 -30.91 -1.57
N PRO A 220 -38.10 -30.07 -1.48
CA PRO A 220 -38.11 -28.92 -0.56
C PRO A 220 -37.63 -27.62 -1.26
N ARG A 221 -38.38 -26.52 -1.16
CA ARG A 221 -38.23 -25.42 -0.17
C ARG A 221 -36.87 -24.70 -0.23
N LYS A 222 -36.97 -23.40 -0.52
CA LYS A 222 -35.89 -22.39 -0.56
C LYS A 222 -35.33 -22.19 0.85
N ASP A 223 -34.03 -22.38 1.02
CA ASP A 223 -33.26 -21.78 2.12
C ASP A 223 -32.03 -21.09 1.53
N GLY A 224 -32.00 -19.76 1.63
CA GLY A 224 -30.81 -18.96 1.38
C GLY A 224 -29.95 -18.87 2.65
N PRO A 225 -28.61 -18.80 2.55
CA PRO A 225 -27.78 -18.69 3.73
C PRO A 225 -27.87 -17.29 4.34
N LEU A 226 -28.23 -17.25 5.62
CA LEU A 226 -28.21 -16.07 6.48
C LEU A 226 -26.78 -15.52 6.58
N ALA A 227 -26.61 -14.26 6.18
CA ALA A 227 -25.39 -13.50 6.38
C ALA A 227 -25.15 -13.30 7.88
N VAL A 228 -24.09 -13.93 8.40
CA VAL A 228 -23.57 -13.68 9.75
C VAL A 228 -22.92 -12.29 9.73
N LYS A 229 -23.60 -11.31 10.30
CA LYS A 229 -23.02 -9.98 10.58
C LYS A 229 -22.03 -10.14 11.73
N VAL A 230 -20.74 -10.10 11.42
CA VAL A 230 -19.68 -9.94 12.43
C VAL A 230 -19.77 -8.51 12.98
N PRO A 231 -19.91 -8.29 14.30
CA PRO A 231 -19.95 -6.94 14.87
C PRO A 231 -18.58 -6.28 14.75
N VAL A 232 -18.50 -5.21 13.95
CA VAL A 232 -17.32 -4.33 13.91
C VAL A 232 -17.24 -3.54 15.21
N ASP A 233 -16.08 -3.58 15.86
CA ASP A 233 -15.80 -2.89 17.13
C ASP A 233 -15.85 -1.35 16.98
N LYS A 234 -17.07 -0.82 17.10
CA LYS A 234 -17.44 0.60 16.96
C LYS A 234 -16.59 1.55 17.83
N LYS A 235 -16.09 1.04 18.96
CA LYS A 235 -15.31 1.78 19.96
C LYS A 235 -13.96 2.27 19.44
N LYS A 236 -13.29 1.52 18.55
CA LYS A 236 -11.97 1.91 17.98
C LYS A 236 -12.14 2.93 16.85
N MET A 237 -13.23 2.85 16.08
CA MET A 237 -13.58 3.84 15.06
C MET A 237 -14.00 5.19 15.65
N ASP A 238 -14.76 5.19 16.75
CA ASP A 238 -15.20 6.43 17.41
C ASP A 238 -14.04 7.23 18.03
N ALA A 239 -13.01 6.54 18.54
CA ALA A 239 -11.79 7.19 19.03
C ALA A 239 -11.04 7.93 17.90
N ARG A 240 -11.01 7.36 16.68
CA ARG A 240 -10.40 7.99 15.49
C ARG A 240 -11.21 9.20 15.01
N LYS A 241 -12.54 9.11 14.99
CA LYS A 241 -13.45 10.24 14.70
C LYS A 241 -13.24 11.43 15.64
N LYS A 242 -12.93 11.19 16.91
CA LYS A 242 -12.70 12.26 17.90
C LYS A 242 -11.41 13.04 17.64
N SER A 243 -10.41 12.42 17.01
CA SER A 243 -9.15 13.08 16.66
C SER A 243 -9.27 13.97 15.43
N LEU A 244 -10.14 13.62 14.47
CA LEU A 244 -10.37 14.39 13.25
C LEU A 244 -11.10 15.72 13.50
N LYS A 245 -11.90 15.83 14.58
CA LYS A 245 -12.54 17.10 14.98
C LYS A 245 -11.57 18.14 15.59
N ARG A 246 -10.29 17.79 15.71
CA ARG A 246 -9.24 18.65 16.30
C ARG A 246 -8.24 19.18 15.26
N LEU A 247 -8.38 18.77 14.00
CA LEU A 247 -7.69 19.32 12.83
C LEU A 247 -8.67 20.23 12.07
#